data_AF-A0A3D2J9Q1-F1
#
_entry.id   AF-A0A3D2J9Q1-F1
#
_cell.length_a   1.000
_cell.length_b   1.000
_cell.length_c   1.000
_cell.angle_alpha   90.00
_cell.angle_beta   90.00
_cell.angle_gamma   90.00
#
_symmetry.space_group_name_H-M   'P 1'
#
loop_
_entity.id
_entity.type
_entity.pdbx_description
1 polymer ?
#
loop_
_entity_poly.entity_id
_entity_poly.type
_entity_poly.pdbx_seq_one_letter_code
_entity_poly.pdbx_strand_id
1 'polypeptide(L)'
;LNIQLPRGVLLLFVVSAILPGIALFAPVTPRWTGIVLLLAFVLAIVYLIRSSRHQDIAPEGEVAEALEKQRPLWMAIVLTLVGLVLISVGGELVAFGAARIIALLGIPALLMGMVVTPAVIELEEIVRQALPSKEGRHDISAGNLVGTLLYFTLFNLGLIALITPVQVNPLIRELDWPFLVVVVLIATCFLWRGRVGRSAGALLLLSYAVYILLHIVVR
;
A
#
# COMPACT_ATOMS: atom_id res chain seq x y z
N LEU A 1 1.35 19.38 -5.78
CA LEU A 1 1.97 18.84 -4.57
C LEU A 1 3.48 18.92 -4.76
N ASN A 2 4.18 19.64 -3.89
CA ASN A 2 5.64 19.54 -3.82
C ASN A 2 5.94 18.40 -2.86
N ILE A 3 6.73 17.43 -3.31
CA ILE A 3 7.03 16.21 -2.55
C ILE A 3 8.54 16.02 -2.55
N GLN A 4 9.15 15.83 -1.39
CA GLN A 4 10.57 15.57 -1.22
C GLN A 4 10.76 14.21 -0.54
N LEU A 5 10.86 13.16 -1.37
CA LEU A 5 11.27 11.85 -0.91
C LEU A 5 12.75 11.59 -1.17
N PRO A 6 13.47 10.94 -0.24
CA PRO A 6 14.83 10.51 -0.49
C PRO A 6 14.89 9.56 -1.68
N ARG A 7 15.92 9.71 -2.53
CA ARG A 7 16.12 8.86 -3.70
C ARG A 7 16.15 7.36 -3.35
N GLY A 8 16.69 7.03 -2.18
CA GLY A 8 16.67 5.67 -1.64
C GLY A 8 15.28 5.08 -1.45
N VAL A 9 14.34 5.89 -0.95
CA VAL A 9 12.94 5.49 -0.77
C VAL A 9 12.27 5.25 -2.13
N LEU A 10 12.55 6.10 -3.12
CA LEU A 10 12.06 5.91 -4.48
C LEU A 10 12.62 4.65 -5.16
N LEU A 11 13.89 4.33 -4.91
CA LEU A 11 14.49 3.08 -5.39
C LEU A 11 13.83 1.86 -4.73
N LEU A 12 13.58 1.90 -3.43
CA LEU A 12 12.84 0.84 -2.73
C LEU A 12 11.43 0.67 -3.29
N PHE A 13 10.75 1.77 -3.62
CA PHE A 13 9.42 1.73 -4.25
C PHE A 13 9.44 0.94 -5.58
N VAL A 14 10.40 1.23 -6.47
CA VAL A 14 10.57 0.51 -7.73
C VAL A 14 10.94 -0.96 -7.49
N VAL A 15 11.92 -1.23 -6.61
CA VAL A 15 12.34 -2.59 -6.28
C VAL A 15 11.19 -3.42 -5.73
N SER A 16 10.32 -2.82 -4.91
CA SER A 16 9.15 -3.49 -4.34
C SER A 16 8.11 -3.91 -5.38
N ALA A 17 8.06 -3.25 -6.54
CA ALA A 17 7.18 -3.65 -7.64
C ALA A 17 7.80 -4.75 -8.51
N ILE A 18 9.12 -4.70 -8.73
CA ILE A 18 9.83 -5.64 -9.62
C ILE A 18 10.09 -6.98 -8.92
N LEU A 19 10.59 -6.95 -7.68
CA LEU A 19 11.05 -8.14 -6.97
C LEU A 19 9.98 -9.25 -6.84
N PRO A 20 8.68 -8.96 -6.60
CA PRO A 20 7.60 -9.96 -6.62
C PRO A 20 7.55 -10.83 -7.87
N GLY A 21 8.09 -10.37 -9.01
CA GLY A 21 8.17 -11.16 -10.24
C GLY A 21 8.86 -12.52 -10.04
N ILE A 22 9.76 -12.64 -9.06
CA ILE A 22 10.40 -13.92 -8.74
C ILE A 22 9.41 -14.98 -8.28
N ALA A 23 8.33 -14.58 -7.60
CA ALA A 23 7.27 -15.44 -7.11
C ALA A 23 6.34 -15.93 -8.25
N LEU A 24 6.43 -15.29 -9.42
CA LEU A 24 5.55 -15.52 -10.55
C LEU A 24 6.17 -16.40 -11.64
N PHE A 25 7.46 -16.74 -11.60
CA PHE A 25 8.12 -17.52 -12.66
C PHE A 25 7.58 -18.95 -12.83
N ALA A 26 7.13 -19.56 -11.74
CA ALA A 26 6.56 -20.91 -11.76
C ALA A 26 5.03 -20.86 -11.77
N PRO A 27 4.34 -21.89 -12.30
CA PRO A 27 2.88 -22.01 -12.20
C PRO A 27 2.36 -22.06 -10.77
N VAL A 28 3.20 -22.48 -9.82
CA VAL A 28 2.92 -22.45 -8.38
C VAL A 28 4.04 -21.67 -7.70
N THR A 29 3.67 -20.73 -6.83
CA THR A 29 4.63 -19.87 -6.15
C THR A 29 5.59 -20.68 -5.28
N PRO A 30 6.92 -20.66 -5.54
CA PRO A 30 7.87 -21.43 -4.76
C PRO A 30 8.07 -20.83 -3.35
N ARG A 31 8.11 -21.66 -2.31
CA ARG A 31 8.29 -21.19 -0.91
C ARG A 31 9.54 -20.34 -0.68
N TRP A 32 10.63 -20.64 -1.40
CA TRP A 32 11.88 -19.87 -1.28
C TRP A 32 11.70 -18.42 -1.73
N THR A 33 10.78 -18.15 -2.67
CA THR A 33 10.47 -16.77 -3.09
C THR A 33 9.87 -15.97 -1.95
N GLY A 34 9.07 -16.61 -1.10
CA GLY A 34 8.56 -16.02 0.13
C GLY A 34 9.67 -15.60 1.10
N ILE A 35 10.68 -16.45 1.29
CA ILE A 35 11.87 -16.13 2.10
C ILE A 35 12.60 -14.91 1.53
N VAL A 36 12.82 -14.88 0.22
CA VAL A 36 13.52 -13.77 -0.44
C VAL A 36 12.74 -12.46 -0.28
N LEU A 37 11.42 -12.47 -0.46
CA LEU A 37 10.58 -11.28 -0.30
C LEU A 37 10.55 -10.79 1.16
N LEU A 38 10.46 -11.68 2.13
CA LEU A 38 10.51 -11.33 3.56
C LEU A 38 11.88 -10.77 3.96
N LEU A 39 12.98 -11.35 3.46
CA LEU A 39 14.32 -10.82 3.68
C LEU A 39 14.47 -9.43 3.04
N ALA A 40 13.96 -9.23 1.83
CA ALA A 40 13.95 -7.93 1.18
C ALA A 40 13.13 -6.90 1.95
N PHE A 41 12.00 -7.30 2.54
CA PHE A 41 11.21 -6.43 3.41
C PHE A 41 12.01 -6.02 4.66
N VAL A 42 12.66 -6.96 5.35
CA VAL A 42 13.50 -6.66 6.51
C VAL A 42 14.65 -5.72 6.13
N LEU A 43 15.32 -5.97 5.00
CA LEU A 43 16.38 -5.11 4.50
C LEU A 43 15.87 -3.71 4.15
N ALA A 44 14.69 -3.60 3.55
CA ALA A 44 14.04 -2.32 3.26
C ALA A 44 13.76 -1.54 4.55
N ILE A 45 13.19 -2.19 5.58
CA ILE A 45 12.96 -1.57 6.89
C ILE A 45 14.26 -1.11 7.54
N VAL A 46 15.29 -1.96 7.55
CA VAL A 46 16.62 -1.60 8.08
C VAL A 46 17.23 -0.43 7.33
N TYR A 47 17.09 -0.41 6.00
CA TYR A 47 17.53 0.72 5.17
C TYR A 47 16.78 2.00 5.52
N LEU A 48 15.45 1.95 5.62
CA LEU A 48 14.61 3.11 5.95
C LEU A 48 14.97 3.65 7.33
N ILE A 49 15.15 2.79 8.33
CA ILE A 49 15.59 3.19 9.67
C ILE A 49 16.96 3.85 9.61
N ARG A 50 17.95 3.26 8.93
CA ARG A 50 19.28 3.86 8.81
C ARG A 50 19.28 5.17 8.03
N SER A 51 18.51 5.24 6.94
CA SER A 51 18.39 6.43 6.10
C SER A 51 17.71 7.58 6.85
N SER A 52 16.70 7.27 7.68
CA SER A 52 16.02 8.26 8.52
C SER A 52 16.92 8.87 9.59
N ARG A 53 17.89 8.13 10.13
CA ARG A 53 18.85 8.65 11.14
C ARG A 53 19.82 9.69 10.59
N HIS A 54 19.94 9.79 9.27
CA HIS A 54 20.83 10.73 8.58
C HIS A 54 20.08 11.86 7.87
N GLN A 55 18.76 11.92 8.00
CA GLN A 55 17.95 12.98 7.42
C GLN A 55 17.28 13.74 8.56
N ASP A 56 17.58 15.03 8.66
CA ASP A 56 16.80 15.98 9.47
C ASP A 56 15.44 16.22 8.79
N ILE A 57 14.65 15.16 8.62
CA ILE A 57 13.23 15.31 8.35
C ILE A 57 12.67 15.80 9.67
N ALA A 58 12.49 17.12 9.79
CA ALA A 58 11.80 17.71 10.91
C ALA A 58 10.47 16.96 11.06
N PRO A 59 10.18 16.35 12.22
CA PRO A 59 8.89 15.73 12.43
C PRO A 59 7.85 16.84 12.25
N GLU A 60 6.95 16.67 11.29
CA GLU A 60 5.89 17.62 10.99
C GLU A 60 4.51 17.02 11.33
N GLY A 61 3.58 17.88 11.73
CA GLY A 61 2.21 17.49 12.04
C GLY A 61 2.11 16.57 13.27
N GLU A 62 1.37 15.47 13.12
CA GLU A 62 1.05 14.54 14.23
C GLU A 62 2.29 13.92 14.87
N VAL A 63 3.37 13.70 14.10
CA VAL A 63 4.63 13.15 14.62
C VAL A 63 5.36 14.19 15.46
N ALA A 64 5.33 15.47 15.06
CA ALA A 64 5.88 16.58 15.83
C ALA A 64 5.15 16.74 17.16
N GLU A 65 3.81 16.75 17.09
CA GLU A 65 2.94 16.90 18.24
C GLU A 65 3.06 15.71 19.21
N ALA A 66 3.23 14.49 18.69
CA ALA A 66 3.48 13.30 19.49
C ALA A 66 4.83 13.35 20.23
N LEU A 67 5.88 13.87 19.58
CA LEU A 67 7.20 14.05 20.18
C LEU A 67 7.21 15.19 21.22
N GLU A 68 6.49 16.27 20.95
CA GLU A 68 6.36 17.41 21.86
C GLU A 68 5.57 17.04 23.13
N LYS A 69 4.52 16.23 23.00
CA LYS A 69 3.65 15.84 24.12
C LYS A 69 4.27 14.84 25.10
N GLN A 70 5.54 14.43 24.94
CA GLN A 70 6.32 13.52 25.81
C GLN A 70 5.46 12.60 26.69
N ARG A 71 4.58 11.79 26.06
CA ARG A 71 3.68 10.92 26.82
C ARG A 71 4.48 9.75 27.39
N PRO A 72 4.20 9.31 28.62
CA PRO A 72 4.91 8.17 29.19
C PRO A 72 4.64 6.91 28.36
N LEU A 73 5.65 6.04 28.24
CA LEU A 73 5.64 4.86 27.35
C LEU A 73 4.39 3.98 27.55
N TRP A 74 3.96 3.77 28.79
CA TRP A 74 2.77 2.98 29.09
C TRP A 74 1.50 3.58 28.47
N MET A 75 1.39 4.92 28.42
CA MET A 75 0.23 5.59 27.83
C MET A 75 0.27 5.48 26.31
N ALA A 76 1.45 5.58 25.69
CA ALA A 76 1.60 5.33 24.25
C ALA A 76 1.20 3.90 23.89
N ILE A 77 1.66 2.90 24.66
CA ILE A 77 1.27 1.50 24.48
C ILE A 77 -0.25 1.32 24.61
N VAL A 78 -0.86 1.88 25.66
CA VAL A 78 -2.31 1.80 25.88
C VAL A 78 -3.07 2.45 24.73
N LEU A 79 -2.69 3.66 24.29
CA LEU A 79 -3.35 4.35 23.18
C LEU A 79 -3.23 3.55 21.87
N THR A 80 -2.08 2.95 21.60
CA THR A 80 -1.87 2.08 20.43
C THR A 80 -2.76 0.85 20.48
N LEU A 81 -2.82 0.15 21.63
CA LEU A 81 -3.66 -1.03 21.79
C LEU A 81 -5.15 -0.69 21.68
N VAL A 82 -5.59 0.40 22.31
CA VAL A 82 -6.98 0.88 22.21
C VAL A 82 -7.30 1.28 20.77
N GLY A 83 -6.41 2.03 20.10
CA GLY A 83 -6.58 2.41 18.71
C GLY A 83 -6.69 1.20 17.78
N LEU A 84 -5.85 0.17 17.98
CA LEU A 84 -5.92 -1.07 17.23
C LEU A 84 -7.27 -1.77 17.41
N VAL A 85 -7.74 -1.90 18.65
CA VAL A 85 -9.07 -2.48 18.95
C VAL A 85 -10.18 -1.66 18.30
N LEU A 86 -10.15 -0.33 18.40
CA LEU A 86 -11.15 0.55 17.81
C LEU A 86 -11.16 0.46 16.28
N ILE A 87 -10.00 0.38 15.63
CA ILE A 87 -9.90 0.20 14.18
C ILE A 87 -10.44 -1.18 13.78
N SER A 88 -10.07 -2.25 14.49
CA SER A 88 -10.58 -3.59 14.20
C SER A 88 -12.10 -3.67 14.34
N VAL A 89 -12.65 -3.15 15.44
CA VAL A 89 -14.10 -3.11 15.67
C VAL A 89 -14.80 -2.19 14.67
N GLY A 90 -14.22 -1.02 14.39
CA GLY A 90 -14.75 -0.07 13.40
C GLY A 90 -14.83 -0.70 12.00
N GLY A 91 -13.78 -1.40 11.57
CA GLY A 91 -13.76 -2.15 10.32
C GLY A 91 -14.85 -3.23 10.25
N GLU A 92 -15.03 -4.01 11.31
CA GLU A 92 -16.11 -5.00 11.40
C GLU A 92 -17.51 -4.36 11.33
N LEU A 93 -17.72 -3.25 12.03
CA LEU A 93 -18.98 -2.51 12.01
C LEU A 93 -19.30 -1.97 10.61
N VAL A 94 -18.29 -1.40 9.92
CA VAL A 94 -18.46 -0.93 8.54
C VAL A 94 -18.75 -2.09 7.60
N ALA A 95 -18.04 -3.22 7.72
CA ALA A 95 -18.28 -4.41 6.93
C ALA A 95 -19.70 -4.96 7.13
N PHE A 96 -20.16 -5.06 8.38
CA PHE A 96 -21.51 -5.50 8.72
C PHE A 96 -22.58 -4.55 8.18
N GLY A 97 -22.40 -3.23 8.36
CA GLY A 97 -23.31 -2.21 7.85
C GLY A 97 -23.41 -2.25 6.33
N ALA A 98 -22.27 -2.32 5.64
CA ALA A 98 -22.22 -2.46 4.19
C ALA A 98 -22.91 -3.75 3.72
N ALA A 99 -22.63 -4.88 4.37
CA ALA A 99 -23.26 -6.17 4.08
C ALA A 99 -24.80 -6.09 4.15
N ARG A 100 -25.36 -5.42 5.17
CA ARG A 100 -26.82 -5.25 5.31
C ARG A 100 -27.40 -4.35 4.23
N ILE A 101 -26.78 -3.21 3.93
CA ILE A 101 -27.23 -2.29 2.87
C ILE A 101 -27.28 -3.03 1.52
N ILE A 102 -26.24 -3.79 1.22
CA ILE A 102 -26.07 -4.51 -0.05
C ILE A 102 -27.04 -5.69 -0.16
N ALA A 103 -27.29 -6.40 0.93
CA ALA A 103 -28.32 -7.45 0.98
C ALA A 103 -29.72 -6.87 0.72
N LEU A 104 -30.04 -5.68 1.27
CA LEU A 104 -31.31 -4.98 0.99
C LEU A 104 -31.43 -4.54 -0.48
N LEU A 105 -30.30 -4.26 -1.14
CA LEU A 105 -30.24 -3.96 -2.57
C LEU A 105 -30.28 -5.21 -3.47
N GLY A 106 -30.44 -6.42 -2.89
CA GLY A 106 -30.52 -7.67 -3.63
C GLY A 106 -29.19 -8.12 -4.24
N ILE A 107 -28.07 -7.58 -3.78
CA ILE A 107 -26.75 -7.90 -4.31
C ILE A 107 -26.26 -9.24 -3.71
N PRO A 108 -25.82 -10.21 -4.54
CA PRO A 108 -25.32 -11.51 -4.09
C PRO A 108 -24.18 -11.43 -3.05
N ALA A 109 -24.18 -12.35 -2.07
CA ALA A 109 -23.14 -12.45 -1.04
C ALA A 109 -21.72 -12.63 -1.61
N LEU A 110 -21.59 -13.25 -2.78
CA LEU A 110 -20.30 -13.37 -3.48
C LEU A 110 -19.72 -11.99 -3.84
N LEU A 111 -20.55 -11.06 -4.32
CA LEU A 111 -20.13 -9.69 -4.65
C LEU A 111 -19.77 -8.88 -3.39
N MET A 112 -20.40 -9.18 -2.24
CA MET A 112 -20.04 -8.57 -0.96
C MET A 112 -18.59 -8.90 -0.56
N GLY A 113 -18.20 -10.17 -0.66
CA GLY A 113 -16.83 -10.61 -0.36
C GLY A 113 -15.80 -10.05 -1.35
N MET A 114 -16.16 -9.99 -2.63
CA MET A 114 -15.21 -9.62 -3.70
C MET A 114 -15.04 -8.12 -3.92
N VAL A 115 -16.07 -7.30 -3.67
CA VAL A 115 -16.05 -5.87 -4.05
C VAL A 115 -16.13 -4.96 -2.83
N VAL A 116 -17.00 -5.28 -1.89
CA VAL A 116 -17.39 -4.35 -0.84
C VAL A 116 -16.39 -4.39 0.31
N THR A 117 -16.00 -5.59 0.72
CA THR A 117 -15.01 -5.76 1.79
C THR A 117 -13.66 -5.12 1.41
N PRO A 118 -13.12 -5.34 0.19
CA PRO A 118 -11.95 -4.61 -0.27
C PRO A 118 -12.18 -3.10 -0.34
N ALA A 119 -13.33 -2.64 -0.85
CA ALA A 119 -13.61 -1.20 -0.96
C ALA A 119 -13.58 -0.45 0.38
N VAL A 120 -14.00 -1.09 1.48
CA VAL A 120 -13.91 -0.52 2.83
C VAL A 120 -12.46 -0.35 3.27
N ILE A 121 -11.63 -1.38 3.06
CA ILE A 121 -10.20 -1.36 3.39
C ILE A 121 -9.49 -0.27 2.57
N GLU A 122 -9.80 -0.18 1.27
CA GLU A 122 -9.25 0.84 0.38
C GLU A 122 -9.74 2.25 0.74
N LEU A 123 -10.96 2.41 1.24
CA LEU A 123 -11.46 3.71 1.70
C LEU A 123 -10.68 4.23 2.91
N GLU A 124 -10.35 3.36 3.88
CA GLU A 124 -9.47 3.75 4.98
C GLU A 124 -8.11 4.24 4.48
N GLU A 125 -7.57 3.57 3.46
CA GLU A 125 -6.28 3.93 2.87
C GLU A 125 -6.35 5.26 2.10
N ILE A 126 -7.45 5.51 1.38
CA ILE A 126 -7.72 6.79 0.75
C ILE A 126 -7.75 7.89 1.81
N VAL A 127 -8.41 7.68 2.95
CA VAL A 127 -8.47 8.68 4.03
C VAL A 127 -7.07 8.93 4.62
N ARG A 128 -6.29 7.86 4.88
CA ARG A 128 -4.90 7.96 5.39
C ARG A 128 -3.97 8.75 4.46
N GLN A 129 -4.24 8.77 3.16
CA GLN A 129 -3.44 9.53 2.18
C GLN A 129 -4.02 10.93 1.89
N ALA A 130 -5.35 11.05 1.84
CA ALA A 130 -6.03 12.29 1.46
C ALA A 130 -5.95 13.36 2.55
N LEU A 131 -6.07 12.99 3.84
CA LEU A 131 -6.04 13.94 4.94
C LEU A 131 -4.68 14.65 5.05
N PRO A 132 -3.53 13.95 5.16
CA PRO A 132 -2.23 14.61 5.19
C PRO A 132 -1.98 15.43 3.92
N SER A 133 -2.41 14.93 2.76
CA SER A 133 -2.29 15.67 1.50
C SER A 133 -3.08 16.98 1.50
N LYS A 134 -4.28 17.01 2.09
CA LYS A 134 -5.10 18.23 2.20
C LYS A 134 -4.48 19.25 3.15
N GLU A 135 -3.79 18.78 4.18
CA GLU A 135 -3.11 19.61 5.19
C GLU A 135 -1.72 20.08 4.75
N GLY A 136 -1.33 19.88 3.49
CA GLY A 136 -0.03 20.28 2.95
C GLY A 136 1.11 19.31 3.28
N ARG A 137 0.83 18.22 4.01
CA ARG A 137 1.81 17.20 4.44
C ARG A 137 1.98 16.12 3.37
N HIS A 138 2.35 16.54 2.16
CA HIS A 138 2.40 15.66 0.99
C HIS A 138 3.48 14.57 1.08
N ASP A 139 4.57 14.83 1.80
CA ASP A 139 5.67 13.86 2.01
C ASP A 139 5.24 12.69 2.87
N ILE A 140 4.42 12.95 3.90
CA ILE A 140 3.83 11.90 4.75
C ILE A 140 2.90 11.01 3.91
N SER A 141 2.05 11.62 3.09
CA SER A 141 1.16 10.86 2.20
C SER A 141 1.93 10.02 1.20
N ALA A 142 3.02 10.55 0.61
CA ALA A 142 3.83 9.82 -0.34
C ALA A 142 4.65 8.71 0.33
N GLY A 143 5.15 8.95 1.54
CA GLY A 143 5.81 7.93 2.36
C GLY A 143 4.87 6.78 2.72
N ASN A 144 3.62 7.09 3.09
CA ASN A 144 2.59 6.08 3.35
C ASN A 144 2.31 5.24 2.10
N LEU A 145 2.12 5.88 0.93
CA LEU A 145 1.93 5.19 -0.34
C LEU A 145 3.07 4.18 -0.64
N VAL A 146 4.32 4.61 -0.49
CA VAL A 146 5.50 3.75 -0.73
C VAL A 146 5.56 2.60 0.29
N GLY A 147 5.30 2.90 1.57
CA GLY A 147 5.27 1.92 2.65
C GLY A 147 4.19 0.85 2.47
N THR A 148 2.99 1.26 2.07
CA THR A 148 1.86 0.36 1.79
C THR A 148 2.19 -0.60 0.65
N LEU A 149 2.81 -0.12 -0.44
CA LEU A 149 3.25 -1.00 -1.52
C LEU A 149 4.32 -2.00 -1.03
N LEU A 150 5.37 -1.52 -0.34
CA LEU A 150 6.41 -2.36 0.24
C LEU A 150 5.83 -3.47 1.13
N TYR A 151 4.84 -3.13 1.96
CA TYR A 151 4.19 -4.07 2.86
C TYR A 151 3.41 -5.14 2.07
N PHE A 152 2.59 -4.75 1.10
CA PHE A 152 1.79 -5.72 0.36
C PHE A 152 2.62 -6.62 -0.55
N THR A 153 3.58 -6.06 -1.27
CA THR A 153 4.32 -6.81 -2.29
C THR A 153 5.49 -7.61 -1.73
N LEU A 154 6.10 -7.17 -0.63
CA LEU A 154 7.21 -7.90 -0.01
C LEU A 154 6.76 -8.70 1.21
N PHE A 155 6.10 -8.09 2.18
CA PHE A 155 5.72 -8.77 3.41
C PHE A 155 4.54 -9.71 3.23
N ASN A 156 3.38 -9.18 2.80
CA ASN A 156 2.15 -9.97 2.71
C ASN A 156 2.30 -11.09 1.67
N LEU A 157 2.72 -10.76 0.45
CA LEU A 157 2.98 -11.77 -0.58
C LEU A 157 4.09 -12.75 -0.16
N GLY A 158 5.15 -12.27 0.48
CA GLY A 158 6.24 -13.13 0.95
C GLY A 158 5.78 -14.14 2.01
N LEU A 159 4.94 -13.69 2.94
CA LEU A 159 4.35 -14.54 3.98
C LEU A 159 3.39 -15.58 3.38
N ILE A 160 2.52 -15.16 2.46
CA ILE A 160 1.60 -16.06 1.75
C ILE A 160 2.38 -17.12 0.99
N ALA A 161 3.37 -16.72 0.19
CA ALA A 161 4.22 -17.63 -0.59
C ALA A 161 4.98 -18.65 0.28
N LEU A 162 5.38 -18.25 1.48
CA LEU A 162 6.08 -19.12 2.43
C LEU A 162 5.14 -20.17 3.05
N ILE A 163 3.95 -19.75 3.49
CA ILE A 163 2.99 -20.62 4.20
C ILE A 163 2.23 -21.50 3.20
N THR A 164 1.65 -20.90 2.17
CA THR A 164 0.72 -21.55 1.25
C THR A 164 1.12 -21.24 -0.20
N PRO A 165 1.85 -22.16 -0.88
CA PRO A 165 2.12 -22.04 -2.30
C PRO A 165 0.82 -21.88 -3.10
N VAL A 166 0.68 -20.78 -3.83
CA VAL A 166 -0.53 -20.44 -4.58
C VAL A 166 -0.32 -20.72 -6.07
N GLN A 167 -1.37 -21.18 -6.76
CA GLN A 167 -1.36 -21.26 -8.21
C GLN A 167 -1.38 -19.86 -8.82
N VAL A 168 -0.42 -19.57 -9.68
CA VAL A 168 -0.29 -18.27 -10.36
C VAL A 168 -1.14 -18.31 -11.62
N ASN A 169 -2.18 -17.47 -11.66
CA ASN A 169 -2.93 -17.23 -12.89
C ASN A 169 -2.00 -16.59 -13.94
N PRO A 170 -1.93 -17.11 -15.18
CA PRO A 170 -1.13 -16.51 -16.26
C PRO A 170 -1.37 -15.01 -16.44
N LEU A 171 -2.61 -14.54 -16.27
CA LEU A 171 -2.96 -13.11 -16.35
C LEU A 171 -2.19 -12.26 -15.33
N ILE A 172 -1.88 -12.80 -14.14
CA ILE A 172 -1.08 -12.09 -13.15
C ILE A 172 0.32 -11.82 -13.67
N ARG A 173 0.92 -12.81 -14.35
CA ARG A 173 2.28 -12.73 -14.90
C ARG A 173 2.33 -11.85 -16.15
N GLU A 174 1.33 -11.97 -17.02
CA GLU A 174 1.33 -11.37 -18.35
C GLU A 174 0.75 -9.95 -18.36
N LEU A 175 -0.14 -9.63 -17.41
CA LEU A 175 -0.86 -8.35 -17.35
C LEU A 175 -0.68 -7.64 -16.01
N ASP A 176 -1.09 -8.23 -14.88
CA ASP A 176 -1.15 -7.51 -13.60
C ASP A 176 0.20 -7.01 -13.12
N TRP A 177 1.18 -7.91 -13.05
CA TRP A 177 2.50 -7.59 -12.54
C TRP A 177 3.27 -6.62 -13.46
N PRO A 178 3.33 -6.84 -14.80
CA PRO A 178 3.94 -5.86 -15.70
C PRO A 178 3.26 -4.49 -15.61
N PHE A 179 1.93 -4.44 -15.52
CA PHE A 179 1.19 -3.20 -15.40
C PHE A 179 1.52 -2.45 -14.09
N LEU A 180 1.59 -3.17 -12.96
CA LEU A 180 2.02 -2.62 -11.68
C LEU A 180 3.41 -1.99 -11.79
N VAL A 181 4.38 -2.70 -12.38
CA VAL A 181 5.75 -2.20 -12.56
C VAL A 181 5.76 -0.92 -13.38
N VAL A 182 5.02 -0.87 -14.49
CA VAL A 182 4.93 0.32 -15.35
C VAL A 182 4.33 1.50 -14.59
N VAL A 183 3.22 1.31 -13.87
CA VAL A 183 2.58 2.39 -13.09
C VAL A 183 3.50 2.89 -11.99
N VAL A 184 4.21 1.99 -11.28
CA VAL A 184 5.17 2.37 -10.24
C VAL A 184 6.35 3.15 -10.84
N LEU A 185 6.84 2.80 -12.03
CA LEU A 185 7.88 3.57 -12.71
C LEU A 185 7.39 4.96 -13.11
N ILE A 186 6.16 5.08 -13.63
CA ILE A 186 5.53 6.37 -13.96
C ILE A 186 5.38 7.22 -12.69
N ALA A 187 4.83 6.65 -11.62
CA ALA A 187 4.68 7.33 -10.33
C ALA A 187 6.04 7.78 -9.77
N THR A 188 7.06 6.92 -9.85
CA THR A 188 8.44 7.24 -9.44
C THR A 188 9.01 8.40 -10.24
N CYS A 189 8.75 8.49 -11.55
CA CYS A 189 9.20 9.61 -12.37
C CYS A 189 8.61 10.95 -11.88
N PHE A 190 7.33 11.00 -11.52
CA PHE A 190 6.72 12.21 -10.96
C PHE A 190 7.24 12.55 -9.57
N LEU A 191 7.37 11.54 -8.70
CA LEU A 191 7.90 11.71 -7.34
C LEU A 191 9.37 12.16 -7.35
N TRP A 192 10.17 11.64 -8.28
CA TRP A 192 11.59 12.02 -8.44
C TRP A 192 11.77 13.49 -8.86
N ARG A 193 10.82 14.03 -9.64
CA ARG A 193 10.79 15.46 -10.00
C ARG A 193 10.32 16.35 -8.84
N GLY A 194 9.82 15.74 -7.76
CA GLY A 194 9.30 16.41 -6.57
C GLY A 194 8.06 17.26 -6.81
N ARG A 195 7.40 17.11 -7.96
CA ARG A 195 6.17 17.85 -8.31
C ARG A 195 5.13 16.91 -8.88
N VAL A 196 4.11 16.64 -8.08
CA VAL A 196 2.93 15.88 -8.51
C VAL A 196 1.78 16.86 -8.72
N GLY A 197 1.44 17.09 -9.99
CA GLY A 197 0.34 17.97 -10.41
C GLY A 197 -0.92 17.20 -10.78
N ARG A 198 -1.98 17.93 -11.15
CA ARG A 198 -3.25 17.33 -11.60
C ARG A 198 -3.09 16.45 -12.83
N SER A 199 -2.15 16.78 -13.72
CA SER A 199 -1.83 15.98 -14.91
C SER A 199 -1.25 14.61 -14.56
N ALA A 200 -0.38 14.52 -13.55
CA ALA A 200 0.14 13.25 -13.05
C ALA A 200 -0.99 12.38 -12.46
N GLY A 201 -1.88 12.99 -11.66
CA GLY A 201 -3.06 12.30 -11.13
C GLY A 201 -4.01 11.82 -12.22
N ALA A 202 -4.29 12.66 -13.21
CA ALA A 202 -5.14 12.30 -14.36
C ALA A 202 -4.54 11.14 -15.17
N LEU A 203 -3.21 11.16 -15.39
CA LEU A 203 -2.52 10.07 -16.07
C LEU A 203 -2.63 8.75 -15.28
N LEU A 204 -2.40 8.78 -13.97
CA LEU A 204 -2.50 7.59 -13.12
C LEU A 204 -3.94 7.04 -13.07
N LEU A 205 -4.94 7.92 -12.99
CA LEU A 205 -6.35 7.53 -13.06
C LEU A 205 -6.72 6.93 -14.42
N LEU A 206 -6.22 7.51 -15.51
CA LEU A 206 -6.42 6.97 -16.85
C LEU A 206 -5.75 5.60 -17.00
N SER A 207 -4.53 5.42 -16.48
CA SER A 207 -3.87 4.13 -16.42
C SER A 207 -4.73 3.10 -15.68
N TYR A 208 -5.29 3.46 -14.53
CA TYR A 208 -6.19 2.58 -13.79
C TYR A 208 -7.46 2.21 -14.58
N ALA A 209 -8.08 3.18 -15.26
CA ALA A 209 -9.22 2.91 -16.15
C ALA A 209 -8.86 1.96 -17.30
N VAL A 210 -7.68 2.15 -17.91
CA VAL A 210 -7.15 1.24 -18.95
C VAL A 210 -6.93 -0.15 -18.40
N TYR A 211 -6.36 -0.29 -17.20
CA TYR A 211 -6.17 -1.58 -16.55
C TYR A 211 -7.48 -2.36 -16.35
N ILE A 212 -8.52 -1.68 -15.85
CA ILE A 212 -9.86 -2.26 -15.70
C ILE A 212 -10.40 -2.70 -17.06
N LEU A 213 -10.28 -1.85 -18.09
CA LEU A 213 -10.77 -2.15 -19.43
C LEU A 213 -10.06 -3.37 -20.03
N LEU A 214 -8.74 -3.46 -19.88
CA LEU A 214 -7.97 -4.63 -20.31
C LEU A 214 -8.45 -5.90 -19.63
N HIS A 215 -8.74 -5.86 -18.32
CA HIS A 215 -9.30 -7.01 -17.60
C HIS A 215 -10.70 -7.43 -18.05
N ILE A 216 -11.53 -6.48 -18.50
CA ILE A 216 -12.86 -6.78 -19.03
C ILE A 216 -12.77 -7.44 -20.42
N VAL A 217 -11.81 -6.99 -21.25
CA VAL A 217 -11.64 -7.46 -22.63
C VAL A 217 -10.91 -8.80 -22.71
N VAL A 218 -9.89 -9.01 -21.86
CA VAL A 218 -9.04 -10.21 -21.86
C VAL A 218 -9.66 -11.35 -21.03
N ARG A 219 -10.99 -11.31 -20.80
CA ARG A 219 -11.73 -12.34 -20.06
C ARG A 219 -11.52 -13.75 -20.59
#